data_AF-S2KN41-F1
#
_entry.id   AF-S2KN41-F1
#
_cell.length_a   1.000
_cell.length_b   1.000
_cell.length_c   1.000
_cell.angle_alpha   90.00
_cell.angle_beta   90.00
_cell.angle_gamma   90.00
#
_symmetry.space_group_name_H-M   'P 1'
#
loop_
_entity.id
_entity.type
_entity.pdbx_description
1 polymer ?
#
loop_
_entity_poly.entity_id
_entity_poly.type
_entity_poly.pdbx_seq_one_letter_code
_entity_poly.pdbx_strand_id
1 'polypeptide(L)'
;MDFNENTKISDIVFREPLDVHARKYRSVLMIISALSILLSIDGLAINKLLWIQVSDYDASKPIMLGALSVGVAYFFFGFSFYSWHDLKQWRLSKNLTKVQMAAKNLSDISVKCFAIKNYHEKINKNEYVKNEALKELSSYSSVSEKLYVHDLENLVTKVRGYINDHKKLHIGQLVKLLILDFGIPYFVAILAITKNHTYIVPFIKVVFSVNA
;
A
#
# COMPACT_ATOMS: atom_id res chain seq x y z
N MET A 1 11.70 8.77 13.50
CA MET A 1 10.46 8.00 13.26
C MET A 1 10.20 7.23 14.53
N ASP A 2 9.41 7.81 15.44
CA ASP A 2 9.07 7.19 16.71
C ASP A 2 7.90 6.25 16.50
N PHE A 3 8.18 4.96 16.38
CA PHE A 3 7.16 3.93 16.40
C PHE A 3 6.84 3.60 17.86
N ASN A 4 5.76 4.20 18.35
CA ASN A 4 5.16 3.91 19.63
C ASN A 4 4.91 2.38 19.75
N GLU A 5 5.28 1.77 20.89
CA GLU A 5 5.18 0.31 21.14
C GLU A 5 3.76 -0.26 21.00
N ASN A 6 2.76 0.62 20.91
CA ASN A 6 1.34 0.30 20.68
C ASN A 6 0.89 0.30 19.22
N THR A 7 1.80 0.41 18.25
CA THR A 7 1.42 0.27 16.83
C THR A 7 0.99 -1.17 16.55
N LYS A 8 -0.33 -1.40 16.55
CA LYS A 8 -0.90 -2.70 16.18
C LYS A 8 -0.42 -3.04 14.78
N ILE A 9 -0.04 -4.30 14.57
CA ILE A 9 0.41 -4.80 13.26
C ILE A 9 -0.65 -4.51 12.18
N SER A 10 -1.94 -4.46 12.57
CA SER A 10 -3.03 -3.96 11.72
C SER A 10 -2.72 -2.59 11.11
N ASP A 11 -2.22 -1.63 11.87
CA ASP A 11 -2.05 -0.25 11.43
C ASP A 11 -0.91 -0.09 10.41
N ILE A 12 0.08 -0.98 10.47
CA ILE A 12 1.16 -1.05 9.47
C ILE A 12 0.64 -1.66 8.16
N VAL A 13 -0.29 -2.61 8.25
CA VAL A 13 -0.91 -3.29 7.11
C VAL A 13 -2.00 -2.42 6.47
N PHE A 14 -2.67 -1.57 7.24
CA PHE A 14 -3.68 -0.61 6.77
C PHE A 14 -3.10 0.73 6.35
N ARG A 15 -1.77 0.91 6.42
CA ARG A 15 -1.15 2.16 5.97
C ARG A 15 -1.39 2.31 4.47
N GLU A 16 -2.02 3.43 4.10
CA GLU A 16 -2.39 3.68 2.70
C GLU A 16 -1.15 3.60 1.81
N PRO A 17 -1.18 2.76 0.76
CA PRO A 17 -0.02 2.47 -0.07
C PRO A 17 0.32 3.61 -1.03
N LEU A 18 -0.61 4.54 -1.28
CA LEU A 18 -0.40 5.71 -2.11
C LEU A 18 -0.13 6.93 -1.25
N ASP A 19 0.98 7.61 -1.54
CA ASP A 19 1.32 8.88 -0.92
C ASP A 19 0.37 10.00 -1.39
N VAL A 20 0.36 11.12 -0.67
CA VAL A 20 -0.49 12.29 -0.93
C VAL A 20 -0.34 12.78 -2.37
N HIS A 21 0.88 12.73 -2.91
CA HIS A 21 1.17 13.13 -4.29
C HIS A 21 0.50 12.19 -5.30
N ALA A 22 0.68 10.88 -5.18
CA ALA A 22 0.07 9.91 -6.10
C ALA A 22 -1.47 10.02 -6.08
N ARG A 23 -2.07 10.25 -4.91
CA ARG A 23 -3.52 10.48 -4.79
C ARG A 23 -3.99 11.75 -5.50
N LYS A 24 -3.23 12.84 -5.40
CA LYS A 24 -3.56 14.10 -6.11
C LYS A 24 -3.51 13.90 -7.62
N TYR A 25 -2.44 13.29 -8.13
CA TYR A 25 -2.32 12.97 -9.56
C TYR A 25 -3.43 12.05 -10.03
N ARG A 26 -3.79 11.02 -9.24
CA ARG A 26 -4.91 10.12 -9.54
C ARG A 26 -6.24 10.86 -9.70
N SER A 27 -6.60 11.68 -8.72
CA SER A 27 -7.88 12.39 -8.74
C SER A 27 -7.98 13.36 -9.92
N VAL A 28 -6.90 14.11 -10.19
CA VAL A 28 -6.87 15.03 -11.33
C VAL A 28 -6.89 14.27 -12.65
N LEU A 29 -6.13 13.17 -12.77
CA LEU A 29 -6.15 12.30 -13.94
C LEU A 29 -7.55 11.79 -14.23
N MET A 30 -8.26 11.30 -13.21
CA MET A 30 -9.63 10.80 -13.33
C MET A 30 -10.59 11.89 -13.83
N ILE A 31 -10.53 13.08 -13.24
CA ILE A 31 -11.41 14.20 -13.62
C ILE A 31 -11.15 14.63 -15.07
N ILE A 32 -9.89 14.87 -15.42
CA ILE A 32 -9.53 15.34 -16.78
C ILE A 32 -9.84 14.26 -17.82
N SER A 33 -9.58 12.99 -17.52
CA SER A 33 -9.88 11.88 -18.44
C SER A 33 -11.38 11.71 -18.64
N ALA A 34 -12.17 11.77 -17.57
CA ALA A 34 -13.63 11.72 -17.66
C ALA A 34 -14.20 12.89 -18.47
N LEU A 35 -13.68 14.10 -18.25
CA LEU A 35 -14.08 15.30 -19.01
C LEU A 35 -13.69 15.18 -20.49
N SER A 36 -12.50 14.65 -20.78
CA SER A 36 -12.01 14.40 -22.13
C SER A 36 -12.88 13.38 -22.88
N ILE A 37 -13.31 12.32 -22.20
CA ILE A 37 -14.22 11.32 -22.77
C ILE A 37 -15.60 11.94 -23.00
N LEU A 38 -16.13 12.66 -22.01
CA LEU A 38 -17.46 13.29 -22.10
C LEU A 38 -17.54 14.27 -23.29
N LEU A 39 -16.51 15.07 -23.49
CA LEU A 39 -16.40 16.03 -24.60
C LEU A 39 -16.16 15.36 -25.96
N SER A 40 -15.70 14.11 -25.99
CA SER A 40 -15.49 13.35 -27.22
C SER A 40 -16.78 12.74 -27.77
N ILE A 41 -17.87 12.72 -27.00
CA ILE A 41 -19.15 12.17 -27.43
C ILE A 41 -19.83 13.18 -28.38
N ASP A 42 -20.06 12.76 -29.62
CA ASP A 42 -20.76 13.57 -30.60
C ASP A 42 -22.23 13.78 -30.21
N GLY A 43 -22.72 15.02 -30.34
CA GLY A 43 -24.08 15.41 -29.95
C GLY A 43 -24.22 16.01 -28.55
N LEU A 44 -23.14 16.06 -27.75
CA LEU A 44 -23.13 16.82 -26.49
C LEU A 44 -22.86 18.30 -26.77
N ALA A 45 -23.91 19.10 -26.95
CA ALA A 45 -23.79 20.55 -27.09
C ALA A 45 -23.55 21.19 -25.71
N ILE A 46 -22.28 21.36 -25.32
CA ILE A 46 -21.92 22.05 -24.09
C ILE A 46 -21.91 23.55 -24.36
N ASN A 47 -23.08 24.18 -24.29
CA ASN A 47 -23.24 25.63 -24.49
C ASN A 47 -22.68 26.46 -23.32
N LYS A 48 -22.48 25.84 -22.14
CA LYS A 48 -21.82 26.45 -20.97
C LYS A 48 -21.03 25.39 -20.21
N LEU A 49 -19.71 25.59 -20.09
CA LEU A 49 -18.87 24.80 -19.18
C LEU A 49 -18.45 25.67 -18.01
N LEU A 50 -19.17 25.55 -16.88
CA LEU A 50 -18.94 26.11 -15.53
C LEU A 50 -18.71 27.64 -15.43
N TRP A 51 -17.93 28.27 -16.31
CA TRP A 51 -17.65 29.71 -16.37
C TRP A 51 -17.30 30.21 -17.79
N ILE A 52 -17.20 29.32 -18.79
CA ILE A 52 -16.83 29.66 -20.17
C ILE A 52 -18.08 29.57 -21.05
N GLN A 53 -18.45 30.68 -21.67
CA GLN A 53 -19.39 30.70 -22.79
C GLN A 53 -18.60 30.37 -24.05
N VAL A 54 -18.85 29.19 -24.61
CA VAL A 54 -18.25 28.80 -25.88
C VAL A 54 -19.25 29.22 -26.96
N SER A 55 -18.99 30.34 -27.62
CA SER A 55 -19.84 30.90 -28.67
C SER A 55 -19.89 30.01 -29.91
N ASP A 56 -18.82 29.25 -30.18
CA ASP A 56 -18.72 28.32 -31.31
C ASP A 56 -18.05 27.01 -30.85
N TYR A 57 -18.89 26.08 -30.37
CA TYR A 57 -18.44 24.82 -29.78
C TYR A 57 -17.73 23.93 -30.80
N ASP A 58 -18.25 23.86 -32.03
CA ASP A 58 -17.69 22.98 -33.06
C ASP A 58 -16.29 23.44 -33.50
N ALA A 59 -16.07 24.75 -33.60
CA ALA A 59 -14.75 25.31 -33.88
C ALA A 59 -13.75 25.12 -32.71
N SER A 60 -14.24 25.21 -31.46
CA SER A 60 -13.40 25.17 -30.26
C SER A 60 -13.09 23.74 -29.77
N LYS A 61 -13.96 22.77 -30.10
CA LYS A 61 -13.89 21.37 -29.65
C LYS A 61 -12.53 20.70 -29.94
N PRO A 62 -11.94 20.79 -31.14
CA PRO A 62 -10.64 20.17 -31.43
C PRO A 62 -9.51 20.72 -30.55
N ILE A 63 -9.51 22.03 -30.28
CA ILE A 63 -8.49 22.69 -29.46
C ILE A 63 -8.67 22.27 -27.99
N MET A 64 -9.90 22.26 -27.49
CA MET A 64 -10.21 21.83 -26.11
C MET A 64 -9.85 20.35 -25.89
N LEU A 65 -10.23 19.45 -26.81
CA LEU A 65 -9.90 18.03 -26.72
C LEU A 65 -8.39 17.79 -26.81
N GLY A 66 -7.68 18.54 -27.64
CA GLY A 66 -6.22 18.48 -27.71
C GLY A 66 -5.55 18.93 -26.41
N ALA A 67 -6.00 20.05 -25.82
CA ALA A 67 -5.51 20.53 -24.52
C ALA A 67 -5.74 19.50 -23.41
N LEU A 68 -6.95 18.92 -23.36
CA LEU A 68 -7.28 17.87 -22.39
C LEU A 68 -6.44 16.62 -22.61
N SER A 69 -6.20 16.21 -23.86
CA SER A 69 -5.38 15.02 -24.17
C SER A 69 -3.93 15.18 -23.72
N VAL A 70 -3.34 16.36 -23.91
CA VAL A 70 -2.01 16.70 -23.38
C VAL A 70 -2.03 16.69 -21.85
N GLY A 71 -3.07 17.25 -21.23
CA GLY A 71 -3.27 17.19 -19.79
C GLY A 71 -3.36 15.75 -19.26
N VAL A 72 -4.19 14.90 -19.87
CA VAL A 72 -4.31 13.48 -19.52
C VAL A 72 -2.94 12.80 -19.63
N ALA A 73 -2.20 13.00 -20.72
CA ALA A 73 -0.88 12.41 -20.89
C ALA A 73 0.09 12.85 -19.77
N TYR A 74 0.15 14.15 -19.46
CA TYR A 74 1.00 14.67 -18.38
C TYR A 74 0.67 14.03 -17.02
N PHE A 75 -0.61 14.03 -16.64
CA PHE A 75 -1.03 13.46 -15.36
C PHE A 75 -0.91 11.93 -15.33
N PHE A 76 -1.03 11.26 -16.48
CA PHE A 76 -0.84 9.82 -16.61
C PHE A 76 0.60 9.39 -16.33
N PHE A 77 1.57 10.08 -16.94
CA PHE A 77 2.99 9.82 -16.68
C PHE A 77 3.38 10.19 -15.26
N GLY A 78 2.91 11.34 -14.75
CA GLY A 78 3.13 11.75 -13.37
C GLY A 78 2.58 10.73 -12.37
N PHE A 79 1.32 10.31 -12.55
CA PHE A 79 0.71 9.27 -11.73
C PHE A 79 1.51 7.97 -11.78
N SER A 80 1.97 7.56 -12.98
CA SER A 80 2.76 6.33 -13.14
C SER A 80 4.08 6.38 -12.40
N PHE A 81 4.79 7.51 -12.45
CA PHE A 81 6.05 7.68 -11.75
C PHE A 81 5.90 7.60 -10.23
N TYR A 82 4.95 8.37 -9.67
CA TYR A 82 4.71 8.37 -8.22
C TYR A 82 4.18 7.01 -7.73
N SER A 83 3.25 6.41 -8.46
CA SER A 83 2.71 5.08 -8.16
C SER A 83 3.78 4.00 -8.14
N TRP A 84 4.72 4.05 -9.09
CA TRP A 84 5.84 3.11 -9.13
C TRP A 84 6.76 3.27 -7.91
N HIS A 85 7.07 4.52 -7.55
CA HIS A 85 7.89 4.82 -6.38
C HIS A 85 7.23 4.34 -5.08
N ASP A 86 5.94 4.60 -4.93
CA ASP A 86 5.14 4.18 -3.77
C ASP A 86 5.08 2.64 -3.66
N LEU A 87 4.89 1.93 -4.77
CA LEU A 87 4.95 0.46 -4.81
C LEU A 87 6.32 -0.07 -4.35
N LYS A 88 7.41 0.59 -4.76
CA LYS A 88 8.77 0.21 -4.35
C LYS A 88 8.97 0.44 -2.85
N GLN A 89 8.54 1.58 -2.33
CA GLN A 89 8.60 1.87 -0.90
C GLN A 89 7.77 0.88 -0.08
N TRP A 90 6.55 0.58 -0.52
CA TRP A 90 5.67 -0.38 0.14
C TRP A 90 6.30 -1.78 0.22
N ARG A 91 6.95 -2.25 -0.86
CA ARG A 91 7.71 -3.52 -0.85
C ARG A 91 8.88 -3.49 0.15
N LEU A 92 9.62 -2.39 0.22
CA LEU A 92 10.74 -2.22 1.15
C LEU A 92 10.27 -2.19 2.60
N SER A 93 9.21 -1.44 2.91
CA SER A 93 8.61 -1.39 4.25
C SER A 93 8.15 -2.77 4.70
N LYS A 94 7.52 -3.55 3.81
CA LYS A 94 7.10 -4.93 4.10
C LYS A 94 8.27 -5.82 4.51
N ASN A 95 9.42 -5.68 3.87
CA ASN A 95 10.61 -6.46 4.20
C ASN A 95 11.21 -6.02 5.53
N LEU A 96 11.27 -4.72 5.81
CA LEU A 96 11.76 -4.18 7.08
C LEU A 96 10.90 -4.65 8.27
N THR A 97 9.57 -4.66 8.14
CA THR A 97 8.70 -5.15 9.21
C THR A 97 8.95 -6.63 9.54
N LYS A 98 9.19 -7.48 8.52
CA LYS A 98 9.54 -8.89 8.75
C LYS A 98 10.87 -9.03 9.50
N VAL A 99 11.88 -8.25 9.12
CA VAL A 99 13.20 -8.25 9.79
C VAL A 99 13.06 -7.78 11.23
N GLN A 100 12.26 -6.74 11.49
CA GLN A 100 12.03 -6.22 12.84
C GLN A 100 11.29 -7.22 13.75
N MET A 101 10.28 -7.92 13.23
CA MET A 101 9.62 -9.01 13.97
C MET A 101 10.59 -10.15 14.28
N ALA A 102 11.42 -10.54 13.32
CA ALA A 102 12.45 -11.57 13.52
C ALA A 102 13.48 -11.13 14.58
N ALA A 103 13.92 -9.87 14.54
CA ALA A 103 14.83 -9.30 15.52
C ALA A 103 14.24 -9.27 16.94
N LYS A 104 12.95 -8.90 17.07
CA LYS A 104 12.24 -8.93 18.36
C LYS A 104 12.16 -10.35 18.92
N ASN A 105 11.79 -11.33 18.09
CA ASN A 105 11.74 -12.73 18.50
C ASN A 105 13.13 -13.26 18.92
N LEU A 106 14.18 -12.89 18.20
CA LEU A 106 15.56 -13.23 18.56
C LEU A 106 15.98 -12.60 19.89
N SER A 107 15.57 -11.36 20.16
CA SER A 107 15.80 -10.70 21.45
C SER A 107 15.07 -11.41 22.59
N ASP A 108 13.81 -11.81 22.40
CA ASP A 108 13.06 -12.52 23.44
C ASP A 108 13.67 -13.90 23.74
N ILE A 109 14.18 -14.59 22.71
CA ILE A 109 14.90 -15.87 22.88
C ILE A 109 16.22 -15.65 23.62
N SER A 110 16.99 -14.61 23.28
CA SER A 110 18.28 -14.36 23.93
C SER A 110 18.12 -14.06 25.43
N VAL A 111 17.09 -13.30 25.81
CA VAL A 111 16.74 -13.02 27.22
C VAL A 111 16.41 -14.31 27.96
N LYS A 112 15.60 -15.20 27.37
CA LYS A 112 15.25 -16.50 27.96
C LYS A 112 16.47 -17.41 28.12
N CYS A 113 17.34 -17.48 27.12
CA CYS A 113 18.58 -18.25 27.20
C CYS A 113 19.52 -17.72 28.28
N PHE A 114 19.61 -16.39 28.44
CA PHE A 114 20.42 -15.77 29.49
C PHE A 114 19.88 -16.09 30.88
N ALA A 115 18.55 -16.07 31.06
CA ALA A 115 17.91 -16.50 32.31
C ALA A 115 18.26 -17.95 32.63
N ILE A 116 18.11 -18.88 31.67
CA ILE A 116 18.44 -20.30 31.85
C ILE A 116 19.91 -20.49 32.24
N LYS A 117 20.84 -19.78 31.57
CA LYS A 117 22.27 -19.84 31.88
C LYS A 117 22.56 -19.37 33.31
N ASN A 118 21.94 -18.28 33.76
CA ASN A 118 22.09 -17.78 35.13
C ASN A 118 21.52 -18.76 36.17
N TYR A 119 20.40 -19.43 35.88
CA TYR A 119 19.87 -20.48 36.74
C TYR A 119 20.81 -21.69 36.80
N HIS A 120 21.38 -22.09 35.67
CA HIS A 120 22.33 -23.21 35.61
C HIS A 120 23.63 -22.92 36.38
N GLU A 121 24.13 -21.68 36.33
CA GLU A 121 25.29 -21.25 37.13
C GLU A 121 24.97 -21.22 38.63
N LYS A 122 23.77 -20.77 39.02
CA LYS A 122 23.33 -20.80 40.43
C LYS A 122 23.18 -22.22 40.96
N ILE A 123 22.67 -23.15 40.15
CA ILE A 123 22.58 -24.59 40.50
C ILE A 123 23.97 -25.22 40.65
N ASN A 124 24.93 -24.87 39.78
CA ASN A 124 26.30 -25.38 39.88
C ASN A 124 27.10 -24.84 41.08
N LYS A 125 26.71 -23.69 41.65
CA LYS A 125 27.41 -23.06 42.78
C LYS A 125 26.86 -23.42 44.16
N ASN A 126 25.68 -24.04 44.28
CA ASN A 126 25.05 -24.34 45.58
C ASN A 126 24.49 -25.78 45.64
N GLU A 127 25.13 -26.63 46.44
CA GLU A 127 24.78 -28.07 46.57
C GLU A 127 23.43 -28.30 47.26
N TYR A 128 23.01 -27.39 48.16
CA TYR A 128 21.73 -27.44 48.88
C TYR A 128 20.50 -27.06 48.03
N VAL A 129 20.68 -26.23 46.99
CA VAL A 129 19.59 -25.75 46.10
C VAL A 129 19.27 -26.79 45.01
N LYS A 130 20.17 -27.74 44.78
CA LYS A 130 20.08 -28.74 43.72
C LYS A 130 18.80 -29.59 43.81
N ASN A 131 18.39 -29.99 45.01
CA ASN A 131 17.23 -30.86 45.21
C ASN A 131 15.87 -30.13 45.15
N GLU A 132 15.81 -28.86 45.56
CA GLU A 132 14.60 -28.04 45.49
C GLU A 132 14.41 -27.49 44.07
N ALA A 133 15.49 -27.03 43.43
CA ALA A 133 15.50 -26.62 42.03
C ALA A 133 15.26 -27.80 41.06
N LEU A 134 15.73 -29.03 41.34
CA LEU A 134 15.38 -30.23 40.56
C LEU A 134 13.90 -30.63 40.73
N LYS A 135 13.32 -30.45 41.92
CA LYS A 135 11.89 -30.68 42.17
C LYS A 135 11.01 -29.65 41.45
N GLU A 136 11.42 -28.39 41.45
CA GLU A 136 10.77 -27.34 40.66
C GLU A 136 10.95 -27.58 39.16
N LEU A 137 12.17 -27.85 38.66
CA LEU A 137 12.40 -28.18 37.25
C LEU A 137 11.65 -29.43 36.78
N SER A 138 11.48 -30.44 37.63
CA SER A 138 10.70 -31.64 37.32
C SER A 138 9.19 -31.42 37.40
N SER A 139 8.72 -30.50 38.26
CA SER A 139 7.34 -30.01 38.20
C SER A 139 7.09 -29.18 36.93
N TYR A 140 8.08 -28.39 36.49
CA TYR A 140 8.13 -27.69 35.21
C TYR A 140 8.51 -28.60 34.04
N SER A 141 8.74 -29.91 34.20
CA SER A 141 8.95 -30.84 33.08
C SER A 141 7.77 -31.80 32.90
N SER A 142 7.15 -32.23 34.00
CA SER A 142 6.01 -33.16 33.98
C SER A 142 4.64 -32.49 33.85
N VAL A 143 4.45 -31.30 34.43
CA VAL A 143 3.27 -30.46 34.17
C VAL A 143 3.45 -29.69 32.86
N SER A 144 4.69 -29.34 32.49
CA SER A 144 4.93 -28.58 31.26
C SER A 144 4.72 -29.38 30.00
N GLU A 145 5.05 -30.66 29.94
CA GLU A 145 4.98 -31.37 28.66
C GLU A 145 3.55 -31.45 28.11
N LYS A 146 2.51 -31.50 28.96
CA LYS A 146 1.10 -31.45 28.52
C LYS A 146 0.50 -30.04 28.50
N LEU A 147 0.77 -29.19 29.51
CA LEU A 147 0.25 -27.81 29.52
C LEU A 147 0.96 -26.92 28.49
N TYR A 148 2.29 -27.01 28.36
CA TYR A 148 3.00 -26.29 27.31
C TYR A 148 2.69 -26.83 25.93
N VAL A 149 2.51 -28.14 25.71
CA VAL A 149 2.11 -28.64 24.37
C VAL A 149 0.71 -28.16 24.02
N HIS A 150 -0.25 -28.18 24.95
CA HIS A 150 -1.59 -27.67 24.66
C HIS A 150 -1.63 -26.15 24.50
N ASP A 151 -0.89 -25.40 25.31
CA ASP A 151 -0.77 -23.94 25.16
C ASP A 151 0.03 -23.55 23.91
N LEU A 152 1.06 -24.33 23.54
CA LEU A 152 1.77 -24.19 22.25
C LEU A 152 0.87 -24.51 21.09
N GLU A 153 0.08 -25.57 21.14
CA GLU A 153 -0.89 -25.90 20.09
C GLU A 153 -1.92 -24.79 19.95
N ASN A 154 -2.49 -24.31 21.06
CA ASN A 154 -3.41 -23.18 21.06
C ASN A 154 -2.76 -21.90 20.51
N LEU A 155 -1.52 -21.59 20.91
CA LEU A 155 -0.73 -20.49 20.34
C LEU A 155 -0.48 -20.70 18.84
N VAL A 156 -0.12 -21.90 18.41
CA VAL A 156 0.12 -22.24 17.00
C VAL A 156 -1.17 -22.11 16.19
N THR A 157 -2.32 -22.57 16.68
CA THR A 157 -3.62 -22.36 16.02
C THR A 157 -4.02 -20.89 16.00
N LYS A 158 -3.83 -20.14 17.09
CA LYS A 158 -4.08 -18.68 17.10
C LYS A 158 -3.17 -17.97 16.13
N VAL A 159 -1.87 -18.28 16.13
CA VAL A 159 -0.88 -17.73 15.19
C VAL A 159 -1.23 -18.12 13.75
N ARG A 160 -1.66 -19.35 13.49
CA ARG A 160 -2.10 -19.81 12.17
C ARG A 160 -3.39 -19.10 11.74
N GLY A 161 -4.32 -18.87 12.66
CA GLY A 161 -5.53 -18.05 12.47
C GLY A 161 -5.16 -16.62 12.11
N TYR A 162 -4.32 -15.97 12.92
CA TYR A 162 -3.79 -14.64 12.64
C TYR A 162 -3.06 -14.59 11.30
N ILE A 163 -2.23 -15.57 10.95
CA ILE A 163 -1.54 -15.63 9.65
C ILE A 163 -2.56 -15.75 8.50
N ASN A 164 -3.61 -16.56 8.65
CA ASN A 164 -4.63 -16.72 7.63
C ASN A 164 -5.51 -15.48 7.47
N ASP A 165 -5.92 -14.85 8.57
CA ASP A 165 -6.68 -13.60 8.54
C ASP A 165 -5.84 -12.47 7.95
N HIS A 166 -4.56 -12.42 8.31
CA HIS A 166 -3.60 -11.46 7.76
C HIS A 166 -3.33 -11.71 6.27
N LYS A 167 -3.38 -12.95 5.79
CA LYS A 167 -3.34 -13.28 4.34
C LYS A 167 -4.60 -12.81 3.63
N LYS A 168 -5.79 -13.08 4.17
CA LYS A 168 -7.07 -12.66 3.56
C LYS A 168 -7.19 -11.14 3.47
N LEU A 169 -6.87 -10.44 4.56
CA LEU A 169 -6.84 -8.97 4.61
C LEU A 169 -5.86 -8.40 3.56
N HIS A 170 -4.68 -9.00 3.44
CA HIS A 170 -3.68 -8.59 2.45
C HIS A 170 -4.15 -8.84 1.00
N ILE A 171 -4.92 -9.90 0.73
CA ILE A 171 -5.48 -10.14 -0.61
C ILE A 171 -6.52 -9.07 -0.95
N GLY A 172 -7.46 -8.78 -0.05
CA GLY A 172 -8.49 -7.76 -0.28
C GLY A 172 -7.88 -6.37 -0.54
N GLN A 173 -6.84 -6.02 0.21
CA GLN A 173 -6.08 -4.78 0.00
C GLN A 173 -5.36 -4.76 -1.34
N LEU A 174 -4.77 -5.89 -1.76
CA LEU A 174 -4.07 -5.99 -3.04
C LEU A 174 -5.04 -5.88 -4.21
N VAL A 175 -6.23 -6.48 -4.09
CA VAL A 175 -7.32 -6.34 -5.07
C VAL A 175 -7.79 -4.88 -5.15
N LYS A 176 -8.07 -4.23 -4.01
CA LYS A 176 -8.43 -2.81 -3.96
C LYS A 176 -7.36 -1.95 -4.65
N LEU A 177 -6.09 -2.17 -4.30
CA LEU A 177 -4.97 -1.44 -4.87
C LEU A 177 -4.88 -1.62 -6.39
N LEU A 178 -4.88 -2.87 -6.88
CA LEU A 178 -4.70 -3.15 -8.30
C LEU A 178 -5.89 -2.71 -9.13
N ILE A 179 -7.12 -2.92 -8.67
CA ILE A 179 -8.32 -2.64 -9.45
C ILE A 179 -8.75 -1.19 -9.28
N LEU A 180 -8.99 -0.76 -8.03
CA LEU A 180 -9.60 0.54 -7.75
C LEU A 180 -8.56 1.66 -7.78
N ASP A 181 -7.39 1.44 -7.19
CA ASP A 181 -6.40 2.52 -7.07
C ASP A 181 -5.54 2.68 -8.33
N PHE A 182 -5.28 1.60 -9.08
CA PHE A 182 -4.54 1.64 -10.35
C PHE A 182 -5.41 1.37 -11.56
N GLY A 183 -6.11 0.23 -11.60
CA GLY A 183 -6.80 -0.28 -12.79
C GLY A 183 -7.76 0.73 -13.41
N ILE A 184 -8.67 1.29 -12.61
CA ILE A 184 -9.64 2.27 -13.09
C ILE A 184 -8.95 3.55 -13.63
N PRO A 185 -8.07 4.25 -12.87
CA PRO A 185 -7.36 5.42 -13.40
C PRO A 185 -6.58 5.16 -14.68
N TYR A 186 -5.84 4.05 -14.76
CA TYR A 186 -5.10 3.67 -15.96
C TYR A 186 -6.03 3.43 -17.15
N PHE A 187 -7.09 2.64 -16.94
CA PHE A 187 -8.06 2.32 -17.98
C PHE A 187 -8.73 3.57 -18.54
N VAL A 188 -9.25 4.44 -17.67
CA VAL A 188 -9.95 5.66 -18.08
C VAL A 188 -9.01 6.62 -18.80
N ALA A 189 -7.76 6.77 -18.34
CA ALA A 189 -6.77 7.61 -19.00
C ALA A 189 -6.36 7.08 -20.37
N ILE A 190 -6.11 5.77 -20.51
CA ILE A 190 -5.79 5.14 -21.79
C ILE A 190 -6.96 5.30 -22.77
N LEU A 191 -8.19 5.11 -22.29
CA LEU A 191 -9.39 5.29 -23.11
C LEU A 191 -9.54 6.75 -23.58
N ALA A 192 -9.28 7.73 -22.71
CA ALA A 192 -9.29 9.14 -23.06
C ALA A 192 -8.22 9.49 -24.11
N ILE A 193 -6.98 9.01 -23.93
CA ILE A 193 -5.88 9.23 -24.88
C ILE A 193 -6.21 8.59 -26.23
N THR A 194 -6.62 7.31 -26.25
CA THR A 194 -6.92 6.61 -27.52
C THR A 194 -8.04 7.27 -28.30
N LYS A 195 -9.09 7.77 -27.63
CA LYS A 195 -10.18 8.50 -28.28
C LYS A 195 -9.77 9.86 -28.84
N ASN A 196 -8.88 10.58 -28.17
CA ASN A 196 -8.64 11.99 -28.45
C ASN A 196 -7.21 12.32 -28.96
N HIS A 197 -6.35 11.32 -29.15
CA HIS A 197 -4.95 11.54 -29.57
C HIS A 197 -4.80 12.32 -30.88
N THR A 198 -5.76 12.18 -31.80
CA THR A 198 -5.76 12.89 -33.10
C THR A 198 -5.83 14.42 -32.94
N TYR A 199 -6.38 14.92 -31.82
CA TYR A 199 -6.50 16.34 -31.52
C TYR A 199 -5.24 16.96 -30.90
N ILE A 200 -4.26 16.15 -30.50
CA ILE A 200 -3.01 16.63 -29.90
C ILE A 200 -2.22 17.50 -30.89
N VAL A 201 -2.01 17.01 -32.12
CA VAL A 201 -1.21 17.71 -33.13
C VAL A 201 -1.84 19.05 -33.55
N PRO A 202 -3.16 19.12 -33.85
CA PRO A 202 -3.83 20.41 -34.09
C PRO A 202 -3.67 21.40 -32.93
N PHE A 203 -3.83 20.95 -31.69
CA PHE A 203 -3.66 21.81 -30.52
C PHE A 203 -2.23 22.36 -30.39
N ILE A 204 -1.22 21.49 -30.52
CA ILE A 204 0.20 21.90 -30.50
C ILE A 204 0.46 22.93 -31.60
N LYS A 205 -0.02 22.68 -32.82
CA LYS A 205 0.13 23.64 -33.93
C LYS A 205 -0.45 25.00 -33.58
N VAL A 206 -1.68 25.06 -33.05
CA VAL A 206 -2.31 26.34 -32.67
C VAL A 206 -1.52 27.05 -31.57
N VAL A 207 -1.05 26.34 -30.55
CA VAL A 207 -0.28 26.96 -29.45
C VAL A 207 1.04 27.54 -29.94
N PHE A 208 1.73 26.85 -30.85
CA PHE A 208 3.04 27.28 -31.35
C PHE A 208 2.98 28.15 -32.63
N SER A 209 1.86 28.18 -33.36
CA SER A 209 1.68 29.02 -34.56
C SER A 209 1.33 30.46 -34.26
N VAL A 210 0.98 30.79 -33.01
CA VAL A 210 0.64 32.18 -32.60
C VAL A 210 1.89 33.09 -32.53
N ASN A 211 3.10 32.55 -32.70
CA ASN A 211 4.36 33.29 -32.63
C ASN A 211 5.14 33.37 -33.98
N ALA A 212 4.47 33.19 -35.12
CA ALA A 212 5.09 33.35 -36.45
C ALA A 212 4.45 34.49 -37.23
#